data_AF-A0A8T3E7M6-F1
#
_entry.id   AF-A0A8T3E7M6-F1
#
_cell.length_a   1.000
_cell.length_b   1.000
_cell.length_c   1.000
_cell.angle_alpha   90.00
_cell.angle_beta   90.00
_cell.angle_gamma   90.00
#
_symmetry.space_group_name_H-M   'P 1'
#
loop_
_entity.id
_entity.type
_entity.pdbx_description
1 polymer ?
#
loop_
_entity_poly.entity_id
_entity_poly.type
_entity_poly.pdbx_seq_one_letter_code
_entity_poly.pdbx_strand_id
1 'polypeptide(L)'
;MADDSGQPLLMQWRSGYISDLSGQKARQAEEAKQAAIQIVQDALQKGFYGFPVSFYYTCSDPVDSYKFCCIPTEDFLRDLLEKLQRVVFKEDENPDESETFAYVYPGDETCTVYLCALFWNVPDYLCKDSKPGTLIHEVSHLLGTDDVTYNELLVELYEDHNTLLGWSGPMSGDTPKDLEGRPKEEVVQINANSLEYEFETMINHEGHFGNSKYSCCGETKRHSVCRHRSTGHYHLYERFPRQKREMQERLWETSPREMVRYIKMAGNVCKKVSIQH
;
A
#
# COMPACT_ATOMS: atom_id res chain seq x y z
N MET A 1 -39.89 5.62 24.66
CA MET A 1 -39.43 5.77 23.28
C MET A 1 -38.42 6.91 23.30
N ALA A 2 -37.14 6.56 23.43
CA ALA A 2 -36.03 7.48 23.24
C ALA A 2 -35.09 6.75 22.27
N ASP A 3 -34.90 7.36 21.10
CA ASP A 3 -33.97 6.95 20.06
C ASP A 3 -32.57 7.37 20.53
N ASP A 4 -31.82 6.39 21.01
CA ASP A 4 -30.41 6.50 21.42
C ASP A 4 -29.56 5.97 20.26
N SER A 5 -29.43 6.79 19.21
CA SER A 5 -28.46 6.57 18.15
C SER A 5 -27.08 6.93 18.69
N GLY A 6 -26.44 5.95 19.33
CA GLY A 6 -25.07 6.00 19.85
C GLY A 6 -24.03 6.22 18.74
N GLN A 7 -23.99 7.42 18.17
CA GLN A 7 -22.85 7.91 17.42
C GLN A 7 -21.75 8.34 18.41
N PRO A 8 -20.50 7.86 18.26
CA PRO A 8 -19.41 8.23 19.15
C PRO A 8 -19.22 9.76 19.18
N LEU A 9 -19.06 10.31 20.39
CA LEU A 9 -18.96 11.75 20.65
C LEU A 9 -17.87 12.47 19.83
N LEU A 10 -16.85 11.76 19.35
CA LEU A 10 -15.78 12.30 18.49
C LEU A 10 -16.23 12.66 17.07
N MET A 11 -17.27 12.01 16.52
CA MET A 11 -17.82 12.35 15.20
C MET A 11 -18.65 13.64 15.21
N GLN A 12 -19.25 14.00 16.36
CA GLN A 12 -20.10 15.19 16.45
C GLN A 12 -19.31 16.51 16.40
N TRP A 13 -18.07 16.57 16.89
CA TRP A 13 -17.25 17.80 16.87
C TRP A 13 -16.60 18.08 15.50
N ARG A 14 -16.43 17.06 14.66
CA ARG A 14 -15.79 17.18 13.32
C ARG A 14 -16.79 17.37 12.17
N SER A 15 -18.08 17.15 12.43
CA SER A 15 -19.18 17.31 11.47
C SER A 15 -19.17 18.65 10.71
N GLY A 16 -18.69 19.74 11.34
CA GLY A 16 -18.69 21.07 10.73
C GLY A 16 -17.73 21.27 9.54
N TYR A 17 -16.70 20.43 9.40
CA TYR A 17 -15.71 20.54 8.32
C TYR A 17 -15.82 19.46 7.26
N ILE A 18 -16.66 18.45 7.51
CA ILE A 18 -16.82 17.31 6.61
C ILE A 18 -18.02 17.55 5.70
N SER A 19 -17.82 17.46 4.40
CA SER A 19 -18.88 17.64 3.42
C SER A 19 -18.80 16.64 2.26
N ASP A 20 -19.94 16.45 1.59
CA ASP A 20 -19.99 15.66 0.37
C ASP A 20 -19.32 16.44 -0.78
N LEU A 21 -18.57 15.74 -1.63
CA LEU A 21 -17.93 16.37 -2.78
C LEU A 21 -18.96 16.85 -3.81
N SER A 22 -18.68 18.01 -4.40
CA SER A 22 -19.45 18.53 -5.53
C SER A 22 -18.56 19.21 -6.57
N GLY A 23 -19.09 19.43 -7.77
CA GLY A 23 -18.44 20.19 -8.83
C GLY A 23 -17.06 19.66 -9.23
N GLN A 24 -16.06 20.56 -9.20
CA GLN A 24 -14.69 20.24 -9.65
C GLN A 24 -14.00 19.21 -8.75
N LYS A 25 -14.16 19.30 -7.42
CA LYS A 25 -13.52 18.38 -6.47
C LYS A 25 -14.06 16.96 -6.64
N ALA A 26 -15.38 16.79 -6.84
CA ALA A 26 -16.00 15.51 -7.14
C ALA A 26 -15.43 14.87 -8.42
N ARG A 27 -15.30 15.67 -9.50
CA ARG A 27 -14.70 15.19 -10.75
C ARG A 27 -13.24 14.78 -10.57
N GLN A 28 -12.43 15.58 -9.87
CA GLN A 28 -11.02 15.28 -9.64
C GLN A 28 -10.82 14.02 -8.80
N ALA A 29 -11.65 13.81 -7.78
CA ALA A 29 -11.60 12.59 -6.96
C ALA A 29 -11.96 11.35 -7.79
N GLU A 30 -13.00 11.44 -8.65
CA GLU A 30 -13.36 10.33 -9.52
C GLU A 30 -12.30 10.06 -10.60
N GLU A 31 -11.69 11.09 -11.19
CA GLU A 31 -10.57 10.94 -12.14
C GLU A 31 -9.37 10.24 -11.46
N ALA A 32 -9.04 10.63 -10.23
CA ALA A 32 -7.99 9.97 -9.45
C ALA A 32 -8.33 8.50 -9.14
N LYS A 33 -9.58 8.20 -8.78
CA LYS A 33 -10.08 6.83 -8.57
C LYS A 33 -9.94 5.99 -9.82
N GLN A 34 -10.35 6.51 -10.98
CA GLN A 34 -10.21 5.81 -12.25
C GLN A 34 -8.74 5.59 -12.62
N ALA A 35 -7.86 6.56 -12.35
CA ALA A 35 -6.42 6.40 -12.54
C ALA A 35 -5.86 5.26 -11.68
N ALA A 36 -6.17 5.24 -10.38
CA ALA A 36 -5.75 4.18 -9.45
C ALA A 36 -6.24 2.79 -9.89
N ILE A 37 -7.52 2.69 -10.27
CA ILE A 37 -8.13 1.46 -10.83
C ILE A 37 -7.34 0.96 -12.05
N GLN A 38 -7.05 1.84 -13.02
CA GLN A 38 -6.33 1.47 -14.24
C GLN A 38 -4.90 1.01 -13.94
N ILE A 39 -4.22 1.66 -13.00
CA ILE A 39 -2.86 1.31 -12.57
C ILE A 39 -2.84 -0.09 -11.94
N VAL A 40 -3.72 -0.37 -10.98
CA VAL A 40 -3.81 -1.67 -10.31
C VAL A 40 -4.21 -2.78 -11.29
N GLN A 41 -5.15 -2.51 -12.20
CA GLN A 41 -5.54 -3.44 -13.26
C GLN A 41 -4.39 -3.76 -14.21
N ASP A 42 -3.63 -2.75 -14.61
CA ASP A 42 -2.48 -2.94 -15.49
C ASP A 42 -1.36 -3.72 -14.78
N ALA A 43 -1.17 -3.50 -13.47
CA ALA A 43 -0.25 -4.29 -12.66
C ALA A 43 -0.64 -5.77 -12.59
N LEU A 44 -1.91 -6.06 -12.36
CA LEU A 44 -2.47 -7.42 -12.45
C LEU A 44 -2.26 -8.04 -13.84
N GLN A 45 -2.57 -7.31 -14.91
CA GLN A 45 -2.41 -7.83 -16.28
C GLN A 45 -0.95 -8.17 -16.63
N LYS A 46 -0.01 -7.42 -16.06
CA LYS A 46 1.43 -7.60 -16.30
C LYS A 46 2.11 -8.56 -15.31
N GLY A 47 1.36 -9.11 -14.35
CA GLY A 47 1.89 -10.08 -13.39
C GLY A 47 2.75 -9.48 -12.27
N PHE A 48 2.52 -8.21 -11.90
CA PHE A 48 3.22 -7.56 -10.78
C PHE A 48 2.62 -7.96 -9.43
N TYR A 49 2.65 -9.26 -9.15
CA TYR A 49 2.21 -9.86 -7.89
C TYR A 49 2.95 -11.18 -7.66
N GLY A 50 3.04 -11.61 -6.41
CA GLY A 50 3.76 -12.83 -6.03
C GLY A 50 3.27 -13.39 -4.71
N PHE A 51 4.12 -14.19 -4.06
CA PHE A 51 3.86 -14.67 -2.71
C PHE A 51 4.77 -13.94 -1.72
N PRO A 52 4.28 -13.58 -0.53
CA PRO A 52 5.13 -13.07 0.54
C PRO A 52 6.20 -14.11 0.85
N VAL A 53 7.43 -13.65 1.07
CA VAL A 53 8.57 -14.52 1.30
C VAL A 53 9.00 -14.39 2.76
N SER A 54 9.24 -15.53 3.43
CA SER A 54 9.90 -15.57 4.74
C SER A 54 11.39 -15.84 4.59
N PHE A 55 12.21 -15.25 5.45
CA PHE A 55 13.68 -15.24 5.34
C PHE A 55 14.37 -15.77 6.61
N TYR A 56 15.57 -16.36 6.49
CA TYR A 56 16.34 -16.86 7.65
C TYR A 56 17.82 -16.51 7.57
N TYR A 57 18.38 -15.95 8.65
CA TYR A 57 19.78 -15.50 8.80
C TYR A 57 20.83 -16.59 8.52
N THR A 58 21.78 -16.30 7.62
CA THR A 58 22.98 -17.14 7.38
C THR A 58 24.22 -16.28 7.15
N CYS A 59 25.42 -16.86 7.29
CA CYS A 59 26.70 -16.15 7.35
C CYS A 59 27.56 -16.29 6.07
N SER A 60 26.96 -16.63 4.93
CA SER A 60 27.64 -16.75 3.61
C SER A 60 27.66 -15.40 2.86
N ASP A 61 28.25 -15.35 1.66
CA ASP A 61 28.12 -14.21 0.72
C ASP A 61 26.90 -14.40 -0.21
N PRO A 62 26.18 -13.32 -0.60
CA PRO A 62 24.98 -13.43 -1.43
C PRO A 62 25.31 -13.71 -2.91
N VAL A 63 24.43 -14.47 -3.56
CA VAL A 63 24.51 -14.79 -4.99
C VAL A 63 23.64 -13.91 -5.87
N ASP A 64 22.64 -13.24 -5.30
CA ASP A 64 21.71 -12.36 -5.99
C ASP A 64 21.14 -11.31 -5.02
N SER A 65 20.63 -10.20 -5.52
CA SER A 65 19.98 -9.18 -4.70
C SER A 65 18.82 -8.50 -5.40
N TYR A 66 17.75 -8.29 -4.63
CA TYR A 66 16.49 -7.73 -5.07
C TYR A 66 16.16 -6.51 -4.22
N LYS A 67 15.73 -5.45 -4.87
CA LYS A 67 15.24 -4.25 -4.19
C LYS A 67 13.76 -4.12 -4.49
N PHE A 68 12.92 -4.07 -3.46
CA PHE A 68 11.48 -3.88 -3.56
C PHE A 68 10.92 -3.31 -2.27
N CYS A 69 9.70 -2.78 -2.28
CA CYS A 69 9.03 -2.28 -1.08
C CYS A 69 8.00 -3.27 -0.55
N CYS A 70 7.31 -3.97 -1.44
CA CYS A 70 6.45 -5.10 -1.07
C CYS A 70 6.24 -6.06 -2.25
N ILE A 71 5.70 -7.24 -1.94
CA ILE A 71 5.21 -8.21 -2.93
C ILE A 71 3.71 -8.41 -2.65
N PRO A 72 2.81 -7.63 -3.27
CA PRO A 72 1.38 -7.89 -3.18
C PRO A 72 1.03 -9.26 -3.77
N THR A 73 0.03 -9.91 -3.19
CA THR A 73 -0.56 -11.14 -3.77
C THR A 73 -1.56 -10.78 -4.86
N GLU A 74 -1.86 -11.76 -5.72
CA GLU A 74 -2.90 -11.59 -6.74
C GLU A 74 -4.26 -11.26 -6.10
N ASP A 75 -4.63 -12.03 -5.07
CA ASP A 75 -5.89 -11.85 -4.34
C ASP A 75 -5.97 -10.46 -3.70
N PHE A 76 -4.88 -9.99 -3.09
CA PHE A 76 -4.83 -8.66 -2.50
C PHE A 76 -5.06 -7.56 -3.54
N LEU A 77 -4.43 -7.64 -4.72
CA LEU A 77 -4.65 -6.64 -5.78
C LEU A 77 -6.07 -6.70 -6.34
N ARG A 78 -6.70 -7.89 -6.38
CA ARG A 78 -8.10 -8.06 -6.80
C ARG A 78 -9.06 -7.45 -5.78
N ASP A 79 -8.82 -7.67 -4.49
CA ASP A 79 -9.61 -7.10 -3.41
C ASP A 79 -9.44 -5.57 -3.36
N LEU A 80 -8.21 -5.07 -3.59
CA LEU A 80 -7.93 -3.64 -3.68
C LEU A 80 -8.70 -3.00 -4.84
N LEU A 81 -8.75 -3.68 -5.98
CA LEU A 81 -9.51 -3.23 -7.13
C LEU A 81 -11.03 -3.18 -6.82
N GLU A 82 -11.58 -4.20 -6.15
CA GLU A 82 -12.98 -4.19 -5.72
C GLU A 82 -13.25 -3.02 -4.76
N LYS A 83 -12.37 -2.81 -3.77
CA LYS A 83 -12.52 -1.71 -2.81
C LYS A 83 -12.42 -0.35 -3.50
N LEU A 84 -11.46 -0.14 -4.39
CA LEU A 84 -11.33 1.08 -5.18
C LEU A 84 -12.60 1.38 -5.98
N GLN A 85 -13.29 0.37 -6.51
CA GLN A 85 -14.57 0.57 -7.21
C GLN A 85 -15.68 1.03 -6.27
N ARG A 86 -15.68 0.56 -5.02
CA ARG A 86 -16.74 0.79 -4.03
C ARG A 86 -16.56 2.06 -3.20
N VAL A 87 -15.33 2.58 -3.06
CA VAL A 87 -15.11 3.73 -2.18
C VAL A 87 -15.90 4.96 -2.63
N VAL A 88 -16.35 5.70 -1.62
CA VAL A 88 -16.98 7.02 -1.74
C VAL A 88 -16.08 8.06 -1.11
N PHE A 89 -16.20 9.30 -1.58
CA PHE A 89 -15.33 10.39 -1.13
C PHE A 89 -16.10 11.44 -0.35
N LYS A 90 -15.51 11.87 0.75
CA LYS A 90 -15.89 13.09 1.46
C LYS A 90 -14.71 14.03 1.50
N GLU A 91 -14.98 15.31 1.61
CA GLU A 91 -13.97 16.31 1.89
C GLU A 91 -13.93 16.60 3.40
N ASP A 92 -12.72 16.78 3.93
CA ASP A 92 -12.48 17.35 5.25
C ASP A 92 -11.65 18.64 5.10
N GLU A 93 -12.28 19.79 5.39
CA GLU A 93 -11.64 21.11 5.34
C GLU A 93 -11.10 21.57 6.71
N ASN A 94 -10.95 20.66 7.68
CA ASN A 94 -10.43 21.01 8.99
C ASN A 94 -9.00 21.59 8.87
N PRO A 95 -8.74 22.81 9.37
CA PRO A 95 -7.40 23.42 9.33
C PRO A 95 -6.32 22.58 10.02
N ASP A 96 -6.69 21.78 11.03
CA ASP A 96 -5.78 20.87 11.72
C ASP A 96 -5.29 19.71 10.82
N GLU A 97 -5.96 19.48 9.68
CA GLU A 97 -5.63 18.47 8.67
C GLU A 97 -4.96 19.09 7.42
N SER A 98 -4.42 20.31 7.55
CA SER A 98 -3.78 21.03 6.44
C SER A 98 -2.51 20.35 5.90
N GLU A 99 -1.87 19.49 6.69
CA GLU A 99 -0.71 18.67 6.29
C GLU A 99 -1.10 17.23 5.89
N THR A 100 -2.40 16.94 5.83
CA THR A 100 -2.95 15.62 5.51
C THR A 100 -3.34 15.55 4.03
N PHE A 101 -3.04 14.42 3.38
CA PHE A 101 -3.57 14.09 2.06
C PHE A 101 -4.96 13.52 2.18
N ALA A 102 -5.09 12.41 2.89
CA ALA A 102 -6.35 11.73 3.09
C ALA A 102 -6.29 10.86 4.35
N TYR A 103 -7.44 10.32 4.72
CA TYR A 103 -7.55 9.33 5.78
C TYR A 103 -8.76 8.42 5.59
N VAL A 104 -8.74 7.25 6.21
CA VAL A 104 -9.86 6.30 6.28
C VAL A 104 -10.11 5.78 7.69
N TYR A 105 -11.29 5.19 7.86
CA TYR A 105 -11.66 4.39 9.03
C TYR A 105 -11.94 2.94 8.58
N PRO A 106 -10.99 2.00 8.69
CA PRO A 106 -11.20 0.62 8.22
C PRO A 106 -12.31 -0.15 8.93
N GLY A 107 -12.67 0.27 10.14
CA GLY A 107 -13.82 -0.25 10.88
C GLY A 107 -15.18 0.28 10.37
N ASP A 108 -15.20 1.27 9.48
CA ASP A 108 -16.42 1.84 8.90
C ASP A 108 -16.85 1.06 7.65
N GLU A 109 -18.09 0.56 7.67
CA GLU A 109 -18.68 -0.22 6.58
C GLU A 109 -18.90 0.61 5.30
N THR A 110 -18.94 1.94 5.40
CA THR A 110 -19.22 2.83 4.26
C THR A 110 -18.11 2.89 3.23
N CYS A 111 -16.89 2.41 3.55
CA CYS A 111 -15.71 2.50 2.69
C CYS A 111 -15.44 3.96 2.24
N THR A 112 -15.62 4.92 3.16
CA THR A 112 -15.41 6.34 2.87
C THR A 112 -13.94 6.72 2.99
N VAL A 113 -13.42 7.39 1.97
CA VAL A 113 -12.11 8.07 2.00
C VAL A 113 -12.34 9.56 2.18
N TYR A 114 -11.68 10.15 3.18
CA TYR A 114 -11.76 11.57 3.47
C TYR A 114 -10.57 12.27 2.85
N LEU A 115 -10.82 13.17 1.91
CA LEU A 115 -9.80 13.90 1.16
C LEU A 115 -9.56 15.27 1.82
N CYS A 116 -8.30 15.55 2.14
CA CYS A 116 -7.87 16.75 2.85
C CYS A 116 -7.14 17.73 1.91
N ALA A 117 -6.65 18.84 2.48
CA ALA A 117 -6.12 19.97 1.72
C ALA A 117 -4.97 19.61 0.75
N LEU A 118 -4.08 18.68 1.12
CA LEU A 118 -2.94 18.35 0.27
C LEU A 118 -3.31 17.50 -0.95
N PHE A 119 -4.35 16.66 -0.85
CA PHE A 119 -4.76 15.79 -1.96
C PHE A 119 -5.13 16.58 -3.21
N TRP A 120 -5.76 17.75 -3.03
CA TRP A 120 -6.19 18.58 -4.13
C TRP A 120 -5.03 19.12 -4.98
N ASN A 121 -3.86 19.33 -4.35
CA ASN A 121 -2.72 20.02 -4.96
C ASN A 121 -1.62 19.09 -5.49
N VAL A 122 -1.77 17.77 -5.37
CA VAL A 122 -0.80 16.80 -5.90
C VAL A 122 -1.11 16.32 -7.32
N PRO A 123 -0.14 15.76 -8.07
CA PRO A 123 -0.32 15.32 -9.45
C PRO A 123 -1.46 14.30 -9.65
N ASP A 124 -2.10 14.35 -10.82
CA ASP A 124 -3.17 13.45 -11.27
C ASP A 124 -2.64 12.16 -11.95
N TYR A 125 -1.33 12.06 -12.14
CA TYR A 125 -0.65 10.90 -12.70
C TYR A 125 0.24 10.24 -11.65
N LEU A 126 0.54 8.95 -11.84
CA LEU A 126 1.34 8.17 -10.89
C LEU A 126 2.77 8.71 -10.81
N CYS A 127 3.10 9.26 -9.65
CA CYS A 127 4.44 9.65 -9.22
C CYS A 127 4.41 9.70 -7.69
N LYS A 128 5.55 9.99 -7.06
CA LYS A 128 5.61 10.12 -5.59
C LYS A 128 4.52 11.05 -5.02
N ASP A 129 3.81 10.57 -4.01
CA ASP A 129 2.73 11.28 -3.28
C ASP A 129 1.63 11.82 -4.21
N SER A 130 1.29 11.06 -5.24
CA SER A 130 0.28 11.46 -6.23
C SER A 130 -1.15 11.19 -5.76
N LYS A 131 -2.15 11.77 -6.45
CA LYS A 131 -3.56 11.43 -6.20
C LYS A 131 -3.83 9.91 -6.33
N PRO A 132 -3.46 9.22 -7.45
CA PRO A 132 -3.68 7.79 -7.55
C PRO A 132 -2.89 6.96 -6.54
N GLY A 133 -1.65 7.33 -6.20
CA GLY A 133 -0.86 6.65 -5.16
C GLY A 133 -1.49 6.79 -3.77
N THR A 134 -1.95 7.99 -3.43
CA THR A 134 -2.71 8.24 -2.19
C THR A 134 -3.97 7.38 -2.12
N LEU A 135 -4.70 7.19 -3.22
CA LEU A 135 -5.88 6.33 -3.21
C LEU A 135 -5.51 4.84 -3.08
N ILE A 136 -4.42 4.39 -3.70
CA ILE A 136 -3.90 3.03 -3.52
C ILE A 136 -3.54 2.79 -2.05
N HIS A 137 -2.91 3.76 -1.41
CA HIS A 137 -2.55 3.77 0.01
C HIS A 137 -3.79 3.68 0.92
N GLU A 138 -4.68 4.67 0.83
CA GLU A 138 -5.82 4.77 1.76
C GLU A 138 -6.79 3.59 1.62
N VAL A 139 -7.01 3.12 0.39
CA VAL A 139 -7.94 2.02 0.15
C VAL A 139 -7.35 0.69 0.59
N SER A 140 -6.02 0.53 0.64
CA SER A 140 -5.42 -0.69 1.19
C SER A 140 -5.67 -0.84 2.69
N HIS A 141 -5.80 0.27 3.44
CA HIS A 141 -6.19 0.21 4.86
C HIS A 141 -7.57 -0.44 5.06
N LEU A 142 -8.48 -0.29 4.11
CA LEU A 142 -9.81 -0.96 4.15
C LEU A 142 -9.71 -2.48 3.99
N LEU A 143 -8.55 -3.00 3.59
CA LEU A 143 -8.21 -4.43 3.54
C LEU A 143 -7.41 -4.89 4.76
N GLY A 144 -7.11 -3.97 5.69
CA GLY A 144 -6.39 -4.27 6.93
C GLY A 144 -4.89 -4.02 6.88
N THR A 145 -4.34 -3.41 5.83
CA THR A 145 -2.91 -3.03 5.85
C THR A 145 -2.65 -2.07 7.01
N ASP A 146 -1.63 -2.35 7.81
CA ASP A 146 -1.10 -1.40 8.79
C ASP A 146 -0.12 -0.42 8.13
N ASP A 147 0.35 0.55 8.91
CA ASP A 147 1.45 1.44 8.55
C ASP A 147 2.66 1.15 9.40
N VAL A 148 3.72 0.69 8.76
CA VAL A 148 4.97 0.40 9.48
C VAL A 148 6.07 1.33 9.01
N THR A 149 6.44 1.34 7.72
CA THR A 149 7.49 2.24 7.20
C THR A 149 7.44 2.38 5.66
N TYR A 150 8.16 3.39 5.11
CA TYR A 150 8.52 3.51 3.68
C TYR A 150 9.75 2.68 3.30
N ASN A 151 10.21 1.76 4.15
CA ASN A 151 11.54 1.21 3.98
C ASN A 151 11.60 0.29 2.76
N GLU A 152 12.47 0.63 1.82
CA GLU A 152 12.89 -0.30 0.77
C GLU A 152 13.51 -1.52 1.44
N LEU A 153 13.09 -2.69 0.99
CA LEU A 153 13.65 -3.96 1.40
C LEU A 153 14.72 -4.35 0.38
N LEU A 154 15.95 -4.51 0.86
CA LEU A 154 16.98 -5.19 0.10
C LEU A 154 16.94 -6.66 0.51
N VAL A 155 16.55 -7.53 -0.40
CA VAL A 155 16.55 -8.97 -0.20
C VAL A 155 17.71 -9.57 -0.97
N GLU A 156 18.64 -10.16 -0.23
CA GLU A 156 19.79 -10.88 -0.75
C GLU A 156 19.52 -12.39 -0.74
N LEU A 157 19.92 -13.07 -1.81
CA LEU A 157 19.74 -14.52 -1.96
C LEU A 157 21.06 -15.25 -1.70
N TYR A 158 21.00 -16.42 -1.06
CA TYR A 158 22.16 -17.24 -0.74
C TYR A 158 21.96 -18.68 -1.26
N GLU A 159 22.88 -19.17 -2.12
CA GLU A 159 22.78 -20.49 -2.79
C GLU A 159 22.92 -21.66 -1.82
N ASP A 160 23.92 -21.62 -0.93
CA ASP A 160 24.31 -22.76 -0.07
C ASP A 160 23.22 -23.20 0.90
N HIS A 161 22.24 -22.32 1.15
CA HIS A 161 21.18 -22.55 2.12
C HIS A 161 19.79 -22.64 1.48
N ASN A 162 19.68 -22.43 0.16
CA ASN A 162 18.41 -22.32 -0.56
C ASN A 162 17.40 -21.44 0.22
N THR A 163 17.90 -20.31 0.71
CA THR A 163 17.22 -19.43 1.66
C THR A 163 17.42 -17.99 1.18
N LEU A 164 16.35 -17.20 1.24
CA LEU A 164 16.41 -15.77 1.01
C LEU A 164 16.64 -15.04 2.35
N LEU A 165 17.39 -13.94 2.30
CA LEU A 165 17.62 -13.00 3.40
C LEU A 165 17.05 -11.65 3.05
N GLY A 166 16.11 -11.14 3.83
CA GLY A 166 15.71 -9.74 3.77
C GLY A 166 16.56 -8.94 4.75
N TRP A 167 17.05 -7.78 4.32
CA TRP A 167 17.63 -6.78 5.20
C TRP A 167 16.82 -5.49 5.11
N SER A 168 16.30 -5.06 6.27
CA SER A 168 15.55 -3.81 6.43
C SER A 168 16.25 -2.87 7.43
N GLY A 169 17.41 -2.31 7.10
CA GLY A 169 18.06 -1.29 7.95
C GLY A 169 18.44 -1.75 9.38
N PRO A 170 18.78 -0.82 10.31
CA PRO A 170 19.33 -1.19 11.62
C PRO A 170 18.25 -1.77 12.54
N MET A 171 18.48 -3.01 12.99
CA MET A 171 17.57 -3.78 13.85
C MET A 171 17.39 -3.17 15.25
N SER A 172 16.13 -3.08 15.71
CA SER A 172 15.81 -3.06 17.14
C SER A 172 15.72 -4.50 17.67
N GLY A 173 16.28 -4.75 18.85
CA GLY A 173 16.80 -6.05 19.32
C GLY A 173 15.83 -7.17 19.75
N ASP A 174 14.66 -7.33 19.12
CA ASP A 174 13.71 -8.41 19.43
C ASP A 174 13.35 -9.25 18.18
N THR A 175 14.33 -9.90 17.56
CA THR A 175 14.11 -10.75 16.38
C THR A 175 13.47 -12.09 16.78
N PRO A 176 12.36 -12.52 16.14
CA PRO A 176 11.79 -13.86 16.29
C PRO A 176 12.83 -14.95 16.00
N LYS A 177 12.69 -16.14 16.59
CA LYS A 177 13.59 -17.28 16.36
C LYS A 177 12.82 -18.50 15.89
N ASP A 178 13.43 -19.31 15.03
CA ASP A 178 12.86 -20.59 14.61
C ASP A 178 12.97 -21.68 15.70
N LEU A 179 12.50 -22.89 15.39
CA LEU A 179 12.53 -24.05 16.30
C LEU A 179 13.97 -24.46 16.67
N GLU A 180 14.95 -24.07 15.87
CA GLU A 180 16.38 -24.28 16.09
C GLU A 180 17.06 -23.09 16.79
N GLY A 181 16.31 -22.05 17.16
CA GLY A 181 16.83 -20.87 17.83
C GLY A 181 17.56 -19.87 16.92
N ARG A 182 17.49 -20.05 15.60
CA ARG A 182 18.06 -19.11 14.62
C ARG A 182 17.15 -17.91 14.45
N PRO A 183 17.70 -16.69 14.32
CA PRO A 183 16.88 -15.51 14.02
C PRO A 183 16.07 -15.73 12.73
N LYS A 184 14.76 -15.56 12.83
CA LYS A 184 13.79 -15.58 11.74
C LYS A 184 13.28 -14.16 11.58
N GLU A 185 13.46 -13.59 10.40
CA GLU A 185 12.80 -12.33 10.05
C GLU A 185 11.68 -12.59 9.06
N GLU A 186 10.49 -12.25 9.52
CA GLU A 186 9.29 -12.32 8.71
C GLU A 186 9.12 -10.98 8.02
N VAL A 187 9.49 -10.92 6.74
CA VAL A 187 9.15 -9.78 5.87
C VAL A 187 7.75 -10.01 5.33
N VAL A 188 6.77 -9.98 6.25
CA VAL A 188 5.34 -10.02 5.94
C VAL A 188 4.81 -8.62 6.16
N GLN A 189 5.18 -7.67 5.31
CA GLN A 189 4.67 -6.30 5.44
C GLN A 189 4.27 -5.75 4.07
N ILE A 190 3.17 -6.26 3.53
CA ILE A 190 2.33 -5.40 2.70
C ILE A 190 1.70 -4.39 3.67
N ASN A 191 2.35 -3.23 3.79
CA ASN A 191 1.84 -2.08 4.51
C ASN A 191 1.45 -1.01 3.48
N ALA A 192 0.58 -0.06 3.83
CA ALA A 192 0.04 0.90 2.87
C ALA A 192 1.13 1.77 2.21
N ASN A 193 2.13 2.23 3.00
CA ASN A 193 3.26 3.00 2.47
C ASN A 193 4.12 2.18 1.49
N SER A 194 4.45 0.93 1.84
CA SER A 194 5.25 0.05 0.98
C SER A 194 4.52 -0.29 -0.32
N LEU A 195 3.20 -0.46 -0.27
CA LEU A 195 2.37 -0.68 -1.46
C LEU A 195 2.38 0.53 -2.38
N GLU A 196 2.06 1.70 -1.84
CA GLU A 196 2.09 2.95 -2.59
C GLU A 196 3.47 3.18 -3.22
N TYR A 197 4.54 3.04 -2.45
CA TYR A 197 5.90 3.28 -2.95
C TYR A 197 6.32 2.26 -4.02
N GLU A 198 5.88 1.00 -3.90
CA GLU A 198 6.07 -0.01 -4.95
C GLU A 198 5.49 0.50 -6.28
N PHE A 199 4.23 0.97 -6.27
CA PHE A 199 3.56 1.51 -7.44
C PHE A 199 4.16 2.82 -7.95
N GLU A 200 4.44 3.77 -7.06
CA GLU A 200 4.92 5.11 -7.44
C GLU A 200 6.37 5.11 -7.92
N THR A 201 7.16 4.13 -7.48
CA THR A 201 8.61 4.12 -7.66
C THR A 201 9.11 2.82 -8.29
N MET A 202 8.84 1.66 -7.69
CA MET A 202 9.49 0.40 -8.08
C MET A 202 8.99 -0.15 -9.40
N ILE A 203 7.69 -0.08 -9.67
CA ILE A 203 7.09 -0.57 -10.94
C ILE A 203 6.61 0.57 -11.86
N ASN A 204 6.82 1.83 -11.49
CA ASN A 204 6.46 2.98 -12.31
C ASN A 204 7.38 3.17 -13.54
N HIS A 205 6.96 4.01 -14.48
CA HIS A 205 7.76 4.46 -15.60
C HIS A 205 8.82 5.47 -15.15
N GLU A 206 10.10 5.22 -15.49
CA GLU A 206 11.17 6.21 -15.32
C GLU A 206 11.11 7.34 -16.36
N GLY A 207 10.48 7.06 -17.52
CA GLY A 207 10.33 8.02 -18.60
C GLY A 207 9.08 8.89 -18.42
N HIS A 208 9.12 10.11 -18.95
CA HIS A 208 7.93 10.95 -19.03
C HIS A 208 6.92 10.42 -20.06
N PHE A 209 5.63 10.66 -19.80
CA PHE A 209 4.56 10.44 -20.76
C PHE A 209 4.42 11.66 -21.67
N GLY A 210 4.61 11.50 -22.97
CA GLY A 210 4.51 12.57 -23.96
C GLY A 210 4.29 12.00 -25.36
N ASN A 211 3.65 12.77 -26.25
CA ASN A 211 3.28 12.28 -27.58
C ASN A 211 2.49 10.95 -27.52
N SER A 212 1.59 10.84 -26.54
CA SER A 212 0.75 9.67 -26.26
C SER A 212 1.51 8.38 -25.93
N LYS A 213 2.75 8.46 -25.43
CA LYS A 213 3.50 7.30 -24.97
C LYS A 213 4.54 7.63 -23.90
N TYR A 214 4.95 6.62 -23.14
CA TYR A 214 6.10 6.70 -22.25
C TYR A 214 7.43 6.61 -23.01
N SER A 215 8.35 7.50 -22.69
CA SER A 215 9.69 7.52 -23.31
C SER A 215 10.57 6.33 -22.95
N CYS A 216 10.35 5.67 -21.82
CA CYS A 216 11.16 4.52 -21.37
C CYS A 216 10.81 3.20 -22.06
N CYS A 217 9.53 2.95 -22.35
CA CYS A 217 9.08 1.64 -22.83
C CYS A 217 8.09 1.69 -24.01
N GLY A 218 7.64 2.89 -24.40
CA GLY A 218 6.66 3.09 -25.48
C GLY A 218 5.21 2.78 -25.11
N GLU A 219 4.92 2.50 -23.83
CA GLU A 219 3.57 2.27 -23.33
C GLU A 219 2.66 3.46 -23.61
N THR A 220 1.45 3.20 -24.11
CA THR A 220 0.49 4.22 -24.54
C THR A 220 -0.58 4.49 -23.49
N LYS A 221 -0.78 3.58 -22.54
CA LYS A 221 -1.70 3.78 -21.41
C LYS A 221 -1.09 4.77 -20.42
N ARG A 222 -1.70 5.94 -20.23
CA ARG A 222 -1.21 6.98 -19.29
C ARG A 222 -1.22 6.52 -17.83
N HIS A 223 -2.19 5.70 -17.43
CA HIS A 223 -2.30 5.17 -16.07
C HIS A 223 -1.93 3.69 -16.10
N SER A 224 -0.62 3.42 -16.03
CA SER A 224 -0.06 2.08 -16.20
C SER A 224 1.27 1.95 -15.45
N VAL A 225 1.72 0.71 -15.30
CA VAL A 225 3.03 0.38 -14.74
C VAL A 225 4.01 -0.04 -15.84
N CYS A 226 5.30 0.11 -15.61
CA CYS A 226 6.31 -0.09 -16.63
C CYS A 226 6.79 -1.54 -16.71
N ARG A 227 6.50 -2.20 -17.83
CA ARG A 227 6.90 -3.60 -18.08
C ARG A 227 8.42 -3.86 -18.12
N HIS A 228 9.25 -2.81 -18.21
CA HIS A 228 10.71 -2.93 -18.25
C HIS A 228 11.33 -2.79 -16.85
N ARG A 229 10.53 -2.56 -15.79
CA ARG A 229 11.02 -2.58 -14.41
C ARG A 229 11.36 -4.00 -14.01
N SER A 230 12.31 -4.15 -13.10
CA SER A 230 12.70 -5.46 -12.58
C SER A 230 11.51 -6.10 -11.87
N THR A 231 11.13 -7.31 -12.28
CA THR A 231 10.05 -8.10 -11.68
C THR A 231 10.55 -9.31 -10.92
N GLY A 232 11.88 -9.47 -10.81
CA GLY A 232 12.46 -10.70 -10.26
C GLY A 232 12.00 -11.01 -8.83
N HIS A 233 11.68 -9.99 -8.03
CA HIS A 233 11.17 -10.16 -6.67
C HIS A 233 9.80 -10.83 -6.63
N TYR A 234 8.93 -10.58 -7.61
CA TYR A 234 7.60 -11.22 -7.69
C TYR A 234 7.68 -12.72 -7.92
N HIS A 235 8.75 -13.20 -8.56
CA HIS A 235 8.97 -14.62 -8.89
C HIS A 235 9.88 -15.35 -7.91
N LEU A 236 10.24 -14.74 -6.78
CA LEU A 236 11.13 -15.36 -5.79
C LEU A 236 10.63 -16.74 -5.36
N TYR A 237 9.33 -16.91 -5.17
CA TYR A 237 8.71 -18.17 -4.78
C TYR A 237 8.97 -19.34 -5.76
N GLU A 238 9.23 -19.05 -7.05
CA GLU A 238 9.53 -20.08 -8.06
C GLU A 238 10.90 -20.72 -7.83
N ARG A 239 11.84 -19.94 -7.29
CA ARG A 239 13.18 -20.39 -6.93
C ARG A 239 13.19 -21.24 -5.65
N PHE A 240 12.14 -21.16 -4.82
CA PHE A 240 12.03 -21.86 -3.53
C PHE A 240 10.80 -22.78 -3.44
N PRO A 241 10.70 -23.84 -4.26
CA PRO A 241 9.52 -24.71 -4.29
C PRO A 241 9.24 -25.43 -2.95
N ARG A 242 10.26 -25.59 -2.09
CA ARG A 242 10.10 -26.18 -0.74
C ARG A 242 9.42 -25.23 0.24
N GLN A 243 9.68 -23.93 0.13
CA GLN A 243 9.09 -22.90 0.99
C GLN A 243 7.80 -22.33 0.38
N LYS A 244 7.53 -22.57 -0.91
CA LYS A 244 6.31 -22.14 -1.60
C LYS A 244 5.03 -22.50 -0.83
N ARG A 245 4.96 -23.70 -0.24
CA ARG A 245 3.78 -24.11 0.55
C ARG A 245 3.61 -23.26 1.81
N GLU A 246 4.69 -22.99 2.54
CA GLU A 246 4.67 -22.08 3.71
C GLU A 246 4.28 -20.65 3.30
N MET A 247 4.81 -20.16 2.17
CA MET A 247 4.47 -18.83 1.63
C MET A 247 2.99 -18.73 1.21
N GLN A 248 2.40 -19.82 0.72
CA GLN A 248 1.00 -19.91 0.32
C GLN A 248 0.04 -20.07 1.51
N GLU A 249 0.44 -20.81 2.55
CA GLU A 249 -0.40 -21.05 3.73
C GLU A 249 -0.44 -19.85 4.69
N ARG A 250 0.54 -18.94 4.61
CA ARG A 250 0.67 -17.75 5.47
C ARG A 250 -0.08 -16.51 4.98
N LEU A 251 -1.13 -16.72 4.19
CA LEU A 251 -2.02 -15.65 3.74
C LEU A 251 -2.85 -15.13 4.93
N TRP A 252 -2.42 -13.99 5.47
CA TRP A 252 -3.14 -13.04 6.33
C TRP A 252 -3.92 -13.62 7.53
N GLU A 253 -3.41 -13.41 8.74
CA GLU A 253 -4.25 -13.39 9.93
C GLU A 253 -4.94 -12.02 10.02
N THR A 254 -6.26 -11.98 9.80
CA THR A 254 -7.04 -10.75 10.03
C THR A 254 -6.98 -10.39 11.51
N SER A 255 -6.23 -9.35 11.84
CA SER A 255 -6.35 -8.72 13.16
C SER A 255 -7.75 -8.10 13.31
N PRO A 256 -8.31 -8.05 14.53
CA PRO A 256 -9.63 -7.49 14.77
C PRO A 256 -9.76 -6.06 14.21
N ARG A 257 -10.93 -5.75 13.63
CA ARG A 257 -11.29 -4.43 13.12
C ARG A 257 -11.52 -3.46 14.29
N GLU A 258 -10.46 -2.92 14.86
CA GLU A 258 -10.57 -1.79 15.78
C GLU A 258 -10.97 -0.52 15.01
N MET A 259 -11.78 0.35 15.63
CA MET A 259 -12.05 1.68 15.08
C MET A 259 -10.82 2.58 15.26
N VAL A 260 -9.97 2.55 14.25
CA VAL A 260 -8.77 3.37 14.14
C VAL A 260 -8.87 4.28 12.91
N ARG A 261 -8.24 5.44 13.00
CA ARG A 261 -8.05 6.37 11.90
C ARG A 261 -6.62 6.25 11.38
N TYR A 262 -6.46 6.07 10.07
CA TYR A 262 -5.15 6.10 9.42
C TYR A 262 -5.04 7.40 8.61
N ILE A 263 -3.99 8.19 8.84
CA ILE A 263 -3.84 9.56 8.31
C ILE A 263 -2.53 9.68 7.51
N LYS A 264 -2.62 9.84 6.19
CA LYS A 264 -1.43 10.09 5.34
C LYS A 264 -1.08 11.57 5.36
N MET A 265 0.15 11.89 5.78
CA MET A 265 0.68 13.26 5.88
C MET A 265 1.85 13.49 4.92
N ALA A 266 2.10 14.74 4.55
CA ALA A 266 3.28 15.10 3.74
C ALA A 266 4.59 14.66 4.38
N GLY A 267 5.39 13.87 3.63
CA GLY A 267 6.77 13.52 4.00
C GLY A 267 6.91 12.67 5.27
N ASN A 268 5.83 12.12 5.79
CA ASN A 268 5.79 11.35 7.04
C ASN A 268 5.14 9.97 6.82
N VAL A 269 5.51 9.00 7.66
CA VAL A 269 4.79 7.72 7.75
C VAL A 269 3.35 8.01 8.18
N CYS A 270 2.39 7.31 7.56
CA CYS A 270 0.97 7.45 7.91
C CYS A 270 0.73 7.15 9.41
N LYS A 271 -0.18 7.93 10.02
CA LYS A 271 -0.40 7.96 11.46
C LYS A 271 -1.68 7.20 11.84
N LYS A 272 -1.53 6.14 12.63
CA LYS A 272 -2.65 5.40 13.27
C LYS A 272 -3.11 6.11 14.54
N VAL A 273 -4.39 6.45 14.64
CA VAL A 273 -5.00 7.12 15.81
C VAL A 273 -6.19 6.30 16.29
N SER A 274 -6.12 5.79 17.52
CA SER A 274 -7.24 5.11 18.17
C SER A 274 -8.38 6.08 18.45
N ILE A 275 -9.61 5.72 18.09
CA ILE A 275 -10.80 6.50 18.42
C ILE A 275 -11.37 5.91 19.70
N GLN A 276 -11.14 6.59 20.83
CA GLN A 276 -11.82 6.22 22.08
C GLN A 276 -13.31 6.59 21.95
N HIS A 277 -14.18 5.65 22.34
CA HIS A 277 -15.64 5.83 22.39
C HIS A 277 -16.05 6.90 23.40
#